data_AF-A0A2V8GS95-F1
#
_entry.id   AF-A0A2V8GS95-F1
#
_cell.length_a   1.000
_cell.length_b   1.000
_cell.length_c   1.000
_cell.angle_alpha   90.00
_cell.angle_beta   90.00
_cell.angle_gamma   90.00
#
_symmetry.space_group_name_H-M   'P 1'
#
loop_
_entity.id
_entity.type
_entity.pdbx_description
1 polymer ?
#
loop_
_entity_poly.entity_id
_entity_poly.type
_entity_poly.pdbx_seq_one_letter_code
_entity_poly.pdbx_strand_id
1 'polypeptide(L)'
;MRDWLDHRTGFRGILKDLLEEPLPSGTGWWFVTGSIVMFLLTVQLVTGVLLAIFYSPSPDHAYDSIRFIMERVTFGRVLRGLHIFGASFIVIAAVVHMLRVMALGSYKKPRELNWVIGVLLLLIILGFALTGYLLPWDQKAYWATTVTLNIARSTPLVGNFVSGLLRGGTGLGALTLMRWYAAHVFLLPACLIAFTVAHIYLLRRHGISGPVKPVAGPATPFYPYHAIKDTISIAVVFALLLTCAVAFNAPLDNVADPTDATYVPRPEWYFMSLFELLKHFPGRLEPIATIVIPGVVVALLFLLPFIDTRPERAPRQRPVVIGSFIFVFAMITLLTVQGFRTTPSPAAQSPQAIAQGRARAAGQTRGPVMVEDVFKNVQVLKGITVDEFMGTMGLMSSSLGLCCNDCHPGAGTDKVVWESDENPRKVRAREMASMVQAINRDNFNGQQVVTCWTCHRLRLTPVQTPVLDRFYAEAGGELDGARIDAQLAFPANIAHALSGLRVGPVTELNGKFVYLLQGNGARGSFVSMYFDMDSGLLLRTIRYTPSKIGKVPTQVDYENWRVVNGIKFPFKWTFTWLDGRDSFDFTDVKFNLPIDQSKFGEPVLTPRPALAQAGR
;
A
#
# COMPACT_ATOMS: atom_id res chain seq x y z
N MET A 1 -3.83 -41.03 24.19
CA MET A 1 -3.59 -39.69 23.60
C MET A 1 -4.88 -39.08 23.04
N ARG A 2 -5.64 -39.76 22.16
CA ARG A 2 -6.89 -39.23 21.60
C ARG A 2 -7.99 -38.97 22.66
N ASP A 3 -8.19 -39.88 23.60
CA ASP A 3 -9.21 -39.71 24.65
C ASP A 3 -8.85 -38.61 25.65
N TRP A 4 -7.56 -38.46 25.96
CA TRP A 4 -7.05 -37.37 26.78
C TRP A 4 -7.28 -36.00 26.13
N LEU A 5 -7.10 -35.91 24.80
CA LEU A 5 -7.34 -34.67 24.06
C LEU A 5 -8.83 -34.34 24.00
N ASP A 6 -9.67 -35.36 23.77
CA ASP A 6 -11.12 -35.22 23.73
C ASP A 6 -11.69 -34.78 25.08
N HIS A 7 -11.23 -35.37 26.19
CA HIS A 7 -11.66 -34.95 27.53
C HIS A 7 -11.35 -33.47 27.83
N ARG A 8 -10.32 -32.88 27.21
CA ARG A 8 -9.93 -31.48 27.42
C ARG A 8 -10.54 -30.49 26.44
N THR A 9 -10.81 -30.94 25.22
CA THR A 9 -11.23 -30.05 24.11
C THR A 9 -12.64 -30.32 23.61
N GLY A 10 -13.21 -31.48 23.91
CA GLY A 10 -14.49 -31.94 23.38
C GLY A 10 -14.50 -32.12 21.85
N PHE A 11 -13.34 -32.21 21.20
CA PHE A 11 -13.25 -32.12 19.74
C PHE A 11 -14.03 -33.22 19.02
N ARG A 12 -14.20 -34.42 19.61
CA ARG A 12 -14.98 -35.49 18.99
C ARG A 12 -16.46 -35.14 18.91
N GLY A 13 -17.02 -34.46 19.91
CA GLY A 13 -18.40 -33.98 19.88
C GLY A 13 -18.62 -33.01 18.72
N ILE A 14 -17.74 -32.00 18.64
CA ILE A 14 -17.77 -31.00 17.55
C ILE A 14 -17.61 -31.68 16.17
N LEU A 15 -16.67 -32.63 16.06
CA LEU A 15 -16.43 -33.36 14.82
C LEU A 15 -17.62 -34.25 14.42
N LYS A 16 -18.27 -34.88 15.40
CA LYS A 16 -19.48 -35.68 15.18
C LYS A 16 -20.61 -34.80 14.66
N ASP A 17 -20.88 -33.68 15.30
CA ASP A 17 -21.90 -32.72 14.86
C ASP A 17 -21.58 -32.14 13.47
N LEU A 18 -20.29 -31.98 13.15
CA LEU A 18 -19.83 -31.55 11.82
C LEU A 18 -20.10 -32.59 10.72
N LEU A 19 -19.83 -33.87 11.01
CA LEU A 19 -19.87 -34.96 10.03
C LEU A 19 -21.26 -35.61 9.91
N GLU A 20 -22.02 -35.68 10.98
CA GLU A 20 -23.30 -36.40 11.06
C GLU A 20 -24.53 -35.49 10.89
N GLU A 21 -24.34 -34.21 10.52
CA GLU A 21 -25.43 -33.26 10.26
C GLU A 21 -26.50 -33.90 9.34
N PRO A 22 -27.77 -34.01 9.80
CA PRO A 22 -28.81 -34.70 9.07
C PRO A 22 -29.32 -33.83 7.90
N LEU A 23 -29.14 -34.34 6.67
CA LEU A 23 -29.61 -33.67 5.47
C LEU A 23 -30.98 -34.20 5.04
N PRO A 24 -31.92 -33.33 4.64
CA PRO A 24 -33.21 -33.76 4.10
C PRO A 24 -33.04 -34.70 2.91
N SER A 25 -33.91 -35.72 2.84
CA SER A 25 -34.01 -36.62 1.68
C SER A 25 -34.21 -35.82 0.38
N GLY A 26 -33.54 -36.26 -0.69
CA GLY A 26 -33.58 -35.60 -1.99
C GLY A 26 -32.65 -34.39 -2.14
N THR A 27 -31.67 -34.21 -1.24
CA THR A 27 -30.61 -33.20 -1.40
C THR A 27 -29.72 -33.53 -2.61
N GLY A 28 -29.92 -32.78 -3.69
CA GLY A 28 -29.25 -32.96 -4.98
C GLY A 28 -27.95 -32.17 -5.14
N TRP A 29 -27.37 -32.22 -6.33
CA TRP A 29 -26.09 -31.56 -6.67
C TRP A 29 -26.12 -30.02 -6.56
N TRP A 30 -27.28 -29.38 -6.65
CA TRP A 30 -27.40 -27.93 -6.49
C TRP A 30 -27.05 -27.42 -5.07
N PHE A 31 -26.93 -28.30 -4.09
CA PHE A 31 -26.62 -27.96 -2.70
C PHE A 31 -25.11 -27.85 -2.44
N VAL A 32 -24.26 -28.27 -3.37
CA VAL A 32 -22.79 -28.16 -3.27
C VAL A 32 -22.28 -26.73 -3.54
N THR A 33 -23.13 -25.85 -4.07
CA THR A 33 -22.74 -24.50 -4.51
C THR A 33 -22.15 -23.64 -3.38
N GLY A 34 -22.63 -23.80 -2.15
CA GLY A 34 -22.06 -23.14 -0.97
C GLY A 34 -20.65 -23.66 -0.66
N SER A 35 -20.44 -24.97 -0.73
CA SER A 35 -19.14 -25.61 -0.52
C SER A 35 -18.12 -25.19 -1.58
N ILE A 36 -18.55 -25.01 -2.84
CA ILE A 36 -17.68 -24.46 -3.91
C ILE A 36 -17.22 -23.04 -3.56
N VAL A 37 -18.14 -22.16 -3.14
CA VAL A 37 -17.79 -20.77 -2.77
C VAL A 37 -16.82 -20.78 -1.58
N MET A 38 -17.09 -21.57 -0.55
CA MET A 38 -16.20 -21.73 0.62
C MET A 38 -14.79 -22.19 0.25
N PHE A 39 -14.70 -23.19 -0.63
CA PHE A 39 -13.41 -23.68 -1.12
C PHE A 39 -12.65 -22.59 -1.88
N LEU A 40 -13.30 -21.90 -2.82
CA LEU A 40 -12.66 -20.85 -3.60
C LEU A 40 -12.21 -19.66 -2.72
N LEU A 41 -13.00 -19.26 -1.72
CA LEU A 41 -12.60 -18.24 -0.74
C LEU A 41 -11.35 -18.68 0.05
N THR A 42 -11.25 -19.96 0.39
CA THR A 42 -10.07 -20.54 1.05
C THR A 42 -8.84 -20.49 0.13
N VAL A 43 -9.01 -20.84 -1.14
CA VAL A 43 -7.94 -20.71 -2.16
C VAL A 43 -7.48 -19.26 -2.25
N GLN A 44 -8.39 -18.28 -2.29
CA GLN A 44 -8.01 -16.86 -2.33
C GLN A 44 -7.27 -16.41 -1.08
N LEU A 45 -7.69 -16.85 0.10
CA LEU A 45 -7.03 -16.49 1.34
C LEU A 45 -5.59 -17.03 1.35
N VAL A 46 -5.40 -18.30 1.02
CA VAL A 46 -4.07 -18.93 0.99
C VAL A 46 -3.18 -18.29 -0.07
N THR A 47 -3.69 -18.15 -1.30
CA THR A 47 -2.91 -17.54 -2.39
C THR A 47 -2.62 -16.07 -2.13
N GLY A 48 -3.54 -15.33 -1.52
CA GLY A 48 -3.34 -13.93 -1.13
C GLY A 48 -2.24 -13.76 -0.08
N VAL A 49 -2.23 -14.61 0.95
CA VAL A 49 -1.14 -14.62 1.95
C VAL A 49 0.21 -14.92 1.30
N LEU A 50 0.27 -15.93 0.42
CA LEU A 50 1.51 -16.28 -0.28
C LEU A 50 2.01 -15.15 -1.20
N LEU A 51 1.11 -14.44 -1.89
CA LEU A 51 1.46 -13.28 -2.70
C LEU A 51 1.93 -12.10 -1.84
N ALA A 52 1.30 -11.87 -0.69
CA ALA A 52 1.63 -10.77 0.21
C ALA A 52 3.07 -10.84 0.76
N ILE A 53 3.68 -12.03 0.84
CA ILE A 53 5.08 -12.22 1.27
C ILE A 53 6.07 -11.56 0.30
N PHE A 54 5.74 -11.52 -0.99
CA PHE A 54 6.61 -11.00 -2.06
C PHE A 54 6.20 -9.62 -2.58
N TYR A 55 5.02 -9.13 -2.18
CA TYR A 55 4.45 -7.90 -2.69
C TYR A 55 4.88 -6.67 -1.87
N SER A 56 5.20 -5.56 -2.56
CA SER A 56 5.55 -4.29 -1.92
C SER A 56 4.46 -3.23 -2.19
N PRO A 57 3.71 -2.77 -1.17
CA PRO A 57 2.60 -1.82 -1.32
C PRO A 57 3.08 -0.35 -1.46
N SER A 58 3.95 -0.09 -2.45
CA SER A 58 4.44 1.25 -2.81
C SER A 58 4.30 1.47 -4.32
N PRO A 59 3.86 2.65 -4.80
CA PRO A 59 3.80 2.96 -6.23
C PRO A 59 5.12 2.69 -6.96
N ASP A 60 6.26 2.89 -6.29
CA ASP A 60 7.60 2.69 -6.86
C ASP A 60 7.96 1.20 -7.07
N HIS A 61 7.29 0.29 -6.36
CA HIS A 61 7.69 -1.12 -6.28
C HIS A 61 6.55 -2.12 -6.48
N ALA A 62 5.29 -1.69 -6.47
CA ALA A 62 4.13 -2.57 -6.58
C ALA A 62 4.13 -3.34 -7.90
N TYR A 63 4.25 -2.61 -9.00
CA TYR A 63 4.33 -3.18 -10.35
C TYR A 63 5.50 -4.17 -10.49
N ASP A 64 6.70 -3.75 -10.07
CA ASP A 64 7.90 -4.57 -10.17
C ASP A 64 7.85 -5.81 -9.26
N SER A 65 7.28 -5.71 -8.06
CA SER A 65 7.11 -6.85 -7.16
C SER A 65 6.19 -7.92 -7.76
N ILE A 66 5.14 -7.48 -8.46
CA ILE A 66 4.23 -8.36 -9.18
C ILE A 66 4.90 -9.01 -10.39
N ARG A 67 5.70 -8.26 -11.14
CA ARG A 67 6.54 -8.80 -12.23
C ARG A 67 7.53 -9.83 -11.70
N PHE A 68 8.21 -9.55 -10.58
CA PHE A 68 9.11 -10.48 -9.91
C PHE A 68 8.41 -11.78 -9.50
N ILE A 69 7.21 -11.70 -8.91
CA ILE A 69 6.39 -12.88 -8.59
C ILE A 69 6.14 -13.72 -9.83
N MET A 70 5.77 -13.10 -10.95
CA MET A 70 5.47 -13.85 -12.17
C MET A 70 6.69 -14.49 -12.83
N GLU A 71 7.82 -13.79 -12.82
CA GLU A 71 8.98 -14.16 -13.63
C GLU A 71 10.11 -14.87 -12.86
N ARG A 72 10.18 -14.72 -11.53
CA ARG A 72 11.32 -15.19 -10.72
C ARG A 72 10.94 -16.13 -9.59
N VAL A 73 9.76 -15.97 -8.99
CA VAL A 73 9.29 -16.86 -7.92
C VAL A 73 8.87 -18.21 -8.50
N THR A 74 9.34 -19.32 -7.91
CA THR A 74 8.96 -20.67 -8.33
C THR A 74 7.45 -20.86 -8.22
N PHE A 75 6.82 -21.29 -9.32
CA PHE A 75 5.35 -21.34 -9.47
C PHE A 75 4.61 -20.01 -9.28
N GLY A 76 5.30 -18.86 -9.17
CA GLY A 76 4.68 -17.58 -8.87
C GLY A 76 3.69 -17.10 -9.94
N ARG A 77 3.93 -17.43 -11.22
CA ARG A 77 2.97 -17.24 -12.31
C ARG A 77 1.65 -17.98 -12.07
N VAL A 78 1.72 -19.25 -11.68
CA VAL A 78 0.55 -20.09 -11.39
C VAL A 78 -0.13 -19.62 -10.11
N LEU A 79 0.64 -19.26 -9.07
CA LEU A 79 0.12 -18.70 -7.83
C LEU A 79 -0.70 -17.42 -8.08
N ARG A 80 -0.16 -16.47 -8.87
CA ARG A 80 -0.89 -15.28 -9.29
C ARG A 80 -2.10 -15.62 -10.15
N GLY A 81 -1.97 -16.59 -11.05
CA GLY A 81 -3.07 -17.12 -11.87
C GLY A 81 -4.23 -17.63 -11.02
N LEU A 82 -3.96 -18.48 -10.02
CA LEU A 82 -4.96 -19.00 -9.09
C LEU A 82 -5.67 -17.85 -8.36
N HIS A 83 -4.94 -16.81 -7.97
CA HIS A 83 -5.53 -15.67 -7.27
C HIS A 83 -6.42 -14.80 -8.20
N ILE A 84 -5.97 -14.47 -9.41
CA ILE A 84 -6.75 -13.58 -10.31
C ILE A 84 -7.94 -14.30 -10.95
N PHE A 85 -7.74 -15.53 -11.44
CA PHE A 85 -8.82 -16.33 -12.02
C PHE A 85 -9.77 -16.83 -10.92
N GLY A 86 -9.23 -17.11 -9.72
CA GLY A 86 -10.02 -17.47 -8.54
C GLY A 86 -11.03 -16.39 -8.16
N ALA A 87 -10.66 -15.11 -8.25
CA ALA A 87 -11.57 -14.00 -8.02
C ALA A 87 -12.78 -14.03 -8.99
N SER A 88 -12.55 -14.31 -10.28
CA SER A 88 -13.63 -14.47 -11.26
C SER A 88 -14.51 -15.69 -10.97
N PHE A 89 -13.89 -16.82 -10.61
CA PHE A 89 -14.62 -18.04 -10.25
C PHE A 89 -15.52 -17.84 -9.03
N ILE A 90 -15.06 -17.08 -8.02
CA ILE A 90 -15.87 -16.76 -6.84
C ILE A 90 -17.08 -15.94 -7.22
N VAL A 91 -16.94 -14.90 -8.05
CA VAL A 91 -18.08 -14.07 -8.47
C VAL A 91 -19.13 -14.93 -9.17
N ILE A 92 -18.70 -15.79 -10.10
CA ILE A 92 -19.61 -16.72 -10.80
C ILE A 92 -20.27 -17.68 -9.79
N ALA A 93 -19.48 -18.33 -8.93
CA ALA A 93 -19.97 -19.30 -7.96
C ALA A 93 -20.93 -18.67 -6.94
N ALA A 94 -20.64 -17.46 -6.47
CA ALA A 94 -21.49 -16.70 -5.55
C ALA A 94 -22.82 -16.33 -6.21
N VAL A 95 -22.81 -15.87 -7.46
CA VAL A 95 -24.04 -15.60 -8.22
C VAL A 95 -24.85 -16.88 -8.43
N VAL A 96 -24.21 -17.98 -8.83
CA VAL A 96 -24.89 -19.29 -9.00
C VAL A 96 -25.49 -19.76 -7.67
N HIS A 97 -24.74 -19.64 -6.57
CA HIS A 97 -25.22 -19.97 -5.23
C HIS A 97 -26.45 -19.11 -4.85
N MET A 98 -26.38 -17.80 -5.09
CA MET A 98 -27.46 -16.85 -4.83
C MET A 98 -28.72 -17.16 -5.65
N LEU A 99 -28.56 -17.39 -6.96
CA LEU A 99 -29.65 -17.76 -7.86
C LEU A 99 -30.31 -19.06 -7.44
N ARG A 100 -29.52 -20.05 -7.02
CA ARG A 100 -30.02 -21.32 -6.51
C ARG A 100 -30.81 -21.14 -5.21
N VAL A 101 -30.31 -20.35 -4.27
CA VAL A 101 -31.01 -20.05 -3.00
C VAL A 101 -32.33 -19.32 -3.27
N MET A 102 -32.32 -18.40 -4.23
CA MET A 102 -33.51 -17.67 -4.67
C MET A 102 -34.55 -18.60 -5.33
N ALA A 103 -34.12 -19.37 -6.32
CA ALA A 103 -34.98 -20.26 -7.10
C ALA A 103 -35.62 -21.34 -6.22
N LEU A 104 -34.88 -21.93 -5.28
CA LEU A 104 -35.40 -22.95 -4.37
C LEU A 104 -36.14 -22.38 -3.15
N GLY A 105 -36.20 -21.04 -3.03
CA GLY A 105 -36.86 -20.36 -1.91
C GLY A 105 -36.21 -20.66 -0.57
N SER A 106 -34.90 -20.93 -0.56
CA SER A 106 -34.13 -21.32 0.62
C SER A 106 -33.95 -20.17 1.62
N TYR A 107 -34.19 -18.92 1.21
CA TYR A 107 -34.13 -17.73 2.07
C TYR A 107 -35.37 -17.51 2.93
N LYS A 108 -36.47 -18.23 2.66
CA LYS A 108 -37.72 -18.10 3.42
C LYS A 108 -37.55 -18.58 4.87
N LYS A 109 -38.51 -18.21 5.71
CA LYS A 109 -38.57 -18.56 7.14
C LYS A 109 -38.13 -20.00 7.43
N PRO A 110 -37.24 -20.25 8.41
CA PRO A 110 -36.61 -19.30 9.35
C PRO A 110 -35.21 -18.80 8.91
N ARG A 111 -34.93 -18.72 7.60
CA ARG A 111 -33.57 -18.47 7.06
C ARG A 111 -33.40 -17.05 6.49
N GLU A 112 -34.26 -16.11 6.89
CA GLU A 112 -34.24 -14.72 6.42
C GLU A 112 -32.90 -14.05 6.75
N LEU A 113 -32.41 -14.23 7.98
CA LEU A 113 -31.13 -13.67 8.41
C LEU A 113 -29.95 -14.31 7.69
N ASN A 114 -30.03 -15.60 7.34
CA ASN A 114 -29.00 -16.28 6.57
C ASN A 114 -28.84 -15.65 5.18
N TRP A 115 -29.97 -15.27 4.55
CA TRP A 115 -29.97 -14.54 3.29
C TRP A 115 -29.39 -13.13 3.41
N VAL A 116 -29.79 -12.36 4.43
CA VAL A 116 -29.24 -11.01 4.68
C VAL A 116 -27.72 -11.07 4.83
N ILE A 117 -27.20 -12.03 5.61
CA ILE A 117 -25.75 -12.26 5.73
C ILE A 117 -25.14 -12.68 4.39
N GLY A 118 -25.83 -13.51 3.60
CA GLY A 118 -25.40 -13.88 2.25
C GLY A 118 -25.27 -12.68 1.31
N VAL A 119 -26.21 -11.72 1.37
CA VAL A 119 -26.12 -10.46 0.61
C VAL A 119 -24.93 -9.62 1.09
N LEU A 120 -24.69 -9.53 2.41
CA LEU A 120 -23.50 -8.84 2.94
C LEU A 120 -22.20 -9.51 2.46
N LEU A 121 -22.13 -10.84 2.47
CA LEU A 121 -20.97 -11.59 1.94
C LEU A 121 -20.77 -11.33 0.44
N LEU A 122 -21.84 -11.25 -0.35
CA LEU A 122 -21.75 -10.87 -1.76
C LEU A 122 -21.13 -9.48 -1.93
N LEU A 123 -21.56 -8.49 -1.14
CA LEU A 123 -20.99 -7.15 -1.17
C LEU A 123 -19.51 -7.12 -0.74
N ILE A 124 -19.14 -7.91 0.26
CA ILE A 124 -17.73 -8.08 0.68
C ILE A 124 -16.90 -8.69 -0.45
N ILE A 125 -17.40 -9.73 -1.13
CA ILE A 125 -16.74 -10.37 -2.28
C ILE A 125 -16.52 -9.35 -3.42
N LEU A 126 -17.52 -8.51 -3.73
CA LEU A 126 -17.37 -7.44 -4.71
C LEU A 126 -16.37 -6.36 -4.24
N GLY A 127 -16.33 -6.07 -2.93
CA GLY A 127 -15.34 -5.19 -2.32
C GLY A 127 -13.91 -5.72 -2.43
N PHE A 128 -13.69 -7.03 -2.30
CA PHE A 128 -12.39 -7.65 -2.59
C PHE A 128 -11.98 -7.47 -4.04
N ALA A 129 -12.92 -7.68 -4.97
CA ALA A 129 -12.66 -7.52 -6.38
C ALA A 129 -12.22 -6.09 -6.71
N LEU A 130 -12.79 -5.08 -6.06
CA LEU A 130 -12.39 -3.69 -6.23
C LEU A 130 -11.02 -3.39 -5.61
N THR A 131 -10.81 -3.81 -4.36
CA THR A 131 -9.61 -3.46 -3.59
C THR A 131 -8.35 -4.19 -4.05
N GLY A 132 -8.46 -5.44 -4.46
CA GLY A 132 -7.33 -6.24 -4.95
C GLY A 132 -6.89 -5.85 -6.35
N TYR A 133 -7.84 -5.38 -7.16
CA TYR A 133 -7.62 -4.95 -8.52
C TYR A 133 -6.71 -3.71 -8.65
N LEU A 134 -6.65 -2.90 -7.60
CA LEU A 134 -5.78 -1.73 -7.51
C LEU A 134 -4.30 -2.09 -7.28
N LEU A 135 -4.04 -3.22 -6.61
CA LEU A 135 -2.71 -3.55 -6.08
C LEU A 135 -1.60 -3.74 -7.12
N PRO A 136 -1.85 -4.26 -8.34
CA PRO A 136 -0.79 -4.39 -9.36
C PRO A 136 -0.17 -3.06 -9.81
N TRP A 137 -0.88 -1.95 -9.61
CA TRP A 137 -0.41 -0.60 -9.99
C TRP A 137 -0.01 -0.48 -11.47
N ASP A 138 -0.75 -1.15 -12.35
CA ASP A 138 -0.67 -1.00 -13.80
C ASP A 138 -1.67 0.06 -14.30
N GLN A 139 -1.62 0.42 -15.59
CA GLN A 139 -2.52 1.43 -16.18
C GLN A 139 -4.00 1.13 -15.88
N LYS A 140 -4.39 -0.13 -16.03
CA LYS A 140 -5.76 -0.59 -15.81
C LYS A 140 -6.20 -0.33 -14.37
N ALA A 141 -5.35 -0.68 -13.40
CA ALA A 141 -5.58 -0.46 -11.97
C ALA A 141 -5.69 1.03 -11.61
N TYR A 142 -4.76 1.87 -12.08
CA TYR A 142 -4.72 3.30 -11.75
C TYR A 142 -5.97 4.04 -12.23
N TRP A 143 -6.34 3.86 -13.50
CA TRP A 143 -7.48 4.56 -14.08
C TRP A 143 -8.82 4.04 -13.57
N ALA A 144 -8.96 2.73 -13.33
CA ALA A 144 -10.16 2.19 -12.70
C ALA A 144 -10.35 2.71 -11.26
N THR A 145 -9.26 2.89 -10.52
CA THR A 145 -9.29 3.50 -9.18
C THR A 145 -9.78 4.95 -9.26
N THR A 146 -9.31 5.70 -10.26
CA THR A 146 -9.79 7.08 -10.49
C THR A 146 -11.30 7.13 -10.72
N VAL A 147 -11.83 6.24 -11.58
CA VAL A 147 -13.28 6.13 -11.82
C VAL A 147 -14.02 5.78 -10.53
N THR A 148 -13.51 4.81 -9.76
CA THR A 148 -14.08 4.39 -8.48
C THR A 148 -14.18 5.54 -7.48
N LEU A 149 -13.11 6.34 -7.36
CA LEU A 149 -13.09 7.49 -6.46
C LEU A 149 -14.02 8.62 -6.91
N ASN A 150 -14.21 8.77 -8.22
CA ASN A 150 -15.17 9.73 -8.78
C ASN A 150 -16.61 9.29 -8.52
N ILE A 151 -16.90 8.00 -8.63
CA ILE A 151 -18.19 7.42 -8.23
C ILE A 151 -18.41 7.63 -6.72
N ALA A 152 -17.42 7.37 -5.88
CA ALA A 152 -17.55 7.65 -4.45
C ALA A 152 -17.81 9.14 -4.19
N ARG A 153 -17.15 10.03 -4.93
CA ARG A 153 -17.32 11.49 -4.84
C ARG A 153 -18.72 11.96 -5.24
N SER A 154 -19.37 11.29 -6.19
CA SER A 154 -20.72 11.65 -6.65
C SER A 154 -21.81 11.42 -5.59
N THR A 155 -21.47 10.73 -4.49
CA THR A 155 -22.40 10.50 -3.38
C THR A 155 -22.79 11.80 -2.69
N PRO A 156 -24.09 12.14 -2.61
CA PRO A 156 -24.53 13.35 -1.92
C PRO A 156 -24.08 13.37 -0.46
N LEU A 157 -23.80 14.58 0.06
CA LEU A 157 -23.41 14.88 1.45
C LEU A 157 -22.02 14.37 1.87
N VAL A 158 -21.72 13.08 1.68
CA VAL A 158 -20.52 12.43 2.21
C VAL A 158 -19.47 12.10 1.15
N GLY A 159 -19.78 12.23 -0.14
CA GLY A 159 -18.93 11.76 -1.22
C GLY A 159 -17.54 12.38 -1.26
N ASN A 160 -17.43 13.70 -1.04
CA ASN A 160 -16.13 14.38 -0.99
C ASN A 160 -15.24 13.85 0.15
N PHE A 161 -15.83 13.64 1.33
CA PHE A 161 -15.13 13.09 2.48
C PHE A 161 -14.69 11.64 2.24
N VAL A 162 -15.60 10.78 1.76
CA VAL A 162 -15.31 9.37 1.48
C VAL A 162 -14.24 9.23 0.40
N SER A 163 -14.37 9.96 -0.71
CA SER A 163 -13.37 9.96 -1.79
C SER A 163 -12.01 10.48 -1.30
N GLY A 164 -12.00 11.54 -0.48
CA GLY A 164 -10.78 12.07 0.13
C GLY A 164 -10.11 11.07 1.09
N LEU A 165 -10.89 10.36 1.90
CA LEU A 165 -10.40 9.32 2.80
C LEU A 165 -9.85 8.11 2.03
N LEU A 166 -10.54 7.66 0.98
CA LEU A 166 -10.07 6.54 0.16
C LEU A 166 -8.84 6.91 -0.68
N ARG A 167 -8.72 8.17 -1.10
CA ARG A 167 -7.56 8.68 -1.85
C ARG A 167 -6.35 8.94 -0.95
N GLY A 168 -6.53 9.63 0.17
CA GLY A 168 -5.45 9.98 1.10
C GLY A 168 -4.48 11.07 0.63
N GLY A 169 -4.76 11.76 -0.47
CA GLY A 169 -3.91 12.84 -0.98
C GLY A 169 -4.63 13.65 -2.07
N THR A 170 -3.91 14.57 -2.70
CA THR A 170 -4.44 15.35 -3.84
C THR A 170 -4.68 14.46 -5.07
N GLY A 171 -3.80 13.50 -5.32
CA GLY A 171 -3.91 12.46 -6.34
C GLY A 171 -3.85 11.03 -5.78
N LEU A 172 -3.88 10.05 -6.69
CA LEU A 172 -3.56 8.65 -6.36
C LEU A 172 -2.07 8.53 -6.08
N GLY A 173 -1.70 7.90 -4.97
CA GLY A 173 -0.29 7.74 -4.59
C GLY A 173 -0.07 6.70 -3.50
N ALA A 174 1.07 6.78 -2.82
CA ALA A 174 1.49 5.78 -1.84
C ALA A 174 0.48 5.58 -0.71
N LEU A 175 -0.10 6.67 -0.19
CA LEU A 175 -1.11 6.55 0.87
C LEU A 175 -2.40 5.89 0.38
N THR A 176 -2.78 6.11 -0.89
CA THR A 176 -3.88 5.38 -1.51
C THR A 176 -3.56 3.90 -1.50
N LEU A 177 -2.47 3.51 -2.16
CA LEU A 177 -2.10 2.11 -2.33
C LEU A 177 -2.01 1.37 -0.98
N MET A 178 -1.37 1.98 0.01
CA MET A 178 -1.22 1.38 1.34
C MET A 178 -2.57 1.19 2.07
N ARG A 179 -3.51 2.15 1.97
CA ARG A 179 -4.86 2.01 2.57
C ARG A 179 -5.66 0.90 1.92
N TRP A 180 -5.61 0.82 0.59
CA TRP A 180 -6.32 -0.20 -0.17
C TRP A 180 -5.70 -1.59 0.03
N TYR A 181 -4.36 -1.68 0.12
CA TYR A 181 -3.66 -2.89 0.56
C TYR A 181 -4.10 -3.32 1.96
N ALA A 182 -4.11 -2.40 2.94
CA ALA A 182 -4.55 -2.71 4.29
C ALA A 182 -6.01 -3.17 4.35
N ALA A 183 -6.88 -2.55 3.54
CA ALA A 183 -8.27 -2.96 3.42
C ALA A 183 -8.39 -4.37 2.83
N HIS A 184 -7.65 -4.67 1.76
CA HIS A 184 -7.71 -5.95 1.06
C HIS A 184 -7.10 -7.11 1.86
N VAL A 185 -6.01 -6.87 2.58
CA VAL A 185 -5.24 -7.94 3.25
C VAL A 185 -5.66 -8.15 4.71
N PHE A 186 -6.18 -7.12 5.38
CA PHE A 186 -6.54 -7.21 6.80
C PHE A 186 -8.04 -7.02 7.04
N LEU A 187 -8.59 -5.87 6.65
CA LEU A 187 -9.96 -5.50 7.03
C LEU A 187 -11.01 -6.41 6.38
N LEU A 188 -10.98 -6.54 5.05
CA LEU A 188 -11.96 -7.35 4.32
C LEU A 188 -11.84 -8.84 4.65
N PRO A 189 -10.64 -9.45 4.81
CA PRO A 189 -10.51 -10.83 5.28
C PRO A 189 -11.09 -11.06 6.66
N ALA A 190 -10.86 -10.15 7.61
CA ALA A 190 -11.45 -10.25 8.95
C ALA A 190 -12.99 -10.21 8.88
N CYS A 191 -13.56 -9.26 8.12
CA CYS A 191 -15.00 -9.18 7.90
C CYS A 191 -15.55 -10.44 7.22
N LEU A 192 -14.89 -10.92 6.16
CA LEU A 192 -15.29 -12.11 5.43
C LEU A 192 -15.34 -13.34 6.33
N ILE A 193 -14.31 -13.57 7.14
CA ILE A 193 -14.26 -14.69 8.09
C ILE A 193 -15.40 -14.58 9.09
N ALA A 194 -15.59 -13.41 9.71
CA ALA A 194 -16.65 -13.21 10.70
C ALA A 194 -18.05 -13.48 10.12
N PHE A 195 -18.39 -12.89 8.97
CA PHE A 195 -19.68 -13.09 8.34
C PHE A 195 -19.86 -14.51 7.77
N THR A 196 -18.79 -15.15 7.32
CA THR A 196 -18.83 -16.54 6.83
C THR A 196 -19.10 -17.51 7.98
N VAL A 197 -18.44 -17.32 9.13
CA VAL A 197 -18.72 -18.10 10.35
C VAL A 197 -20.17 -17.89 10.79
N ALA A 198 -20.66 -16.65 10.80
CA ALA A 198 -22.05 -16.35 11.12
C ALA A 198 -23.04 -17.01 10.13
N HIS A 199 -22.72 -16.99 8.83
CA HIS A 199 -23.52 -17.64 7.80
C HIS A 199 -23.60 -19.15 8.00
N ILE A 200 -22.46 -19.82 8.22
CA ILE A 200 -22.44 -21.28 8.47
C ILE A 200 -23.15 -21.62 9.78
N TYR A 201 -22.98 -20.80 10.83
CA TYR A 201 -23.66 -20.98 12.11
C TYR A 201 -25.19 -20.95 11.96
N LEU A 202 -25.75 -19.94 11.27
CA LEU A 202 -27.19 -19.85 11.04
C LEU A 202 -27.71 -20.99 10.16
N LEU A 203 -26.94 -21.38 9.14
CA LEU A 203 -27.26 -22.55 8.31
C LEU A 203 -27.36 -23.82 9.16
N ARG A 204 -26.39 -24.04 10.06
CA ARG A 204 -26.39 -25.20 10.98
C ARG A 204 -27.54 -25.13 11.98
N ARG A 205 -27.84 -23.95 12.52
CA ARG A 205 -28.93 -23.76 13.48
C ARG A 205 -30.31 -24.06 12.90
N HIS A 206 -30.54 -23.73 11.62
CA HIS A 206 -31.84 -23.85 10.97
C HIS A 206 -31.93 -25.01 9.96
N GLY A 207 -30.84 -25.73 9.77
CA GLY A 207 -30.70 -26.80 8.78
C GLY A 207 -30.82 -26.32 7.34
N ILE A 208 -30.39 -27.17 6.42
CA ILE A 208 -30.54 -26.95 4.97
C ILE A 208 -32.01 -27.08 4.57
N SER A 209 -32.46 -26.24 3.63
CA SER A 209 -33.88 -26.18 3.24
C SER A 209 -34.43 -27.44 2.54
N GLY A 210 -33.58 -28.35 2.06
CA GLY A 210 -33.99 -29.48 1.23
C GLY A 210 -34.63 -29.08 -0.12
N PRO A 211 -34.99 -30.07 -0.96
CA PRO A 211 -35.60 -29.84 -2.28
C PRO A 211 -36.98 -29.15 -2.15
N VAL A 212 -37.42 -28.50 -3.24
CA VAL A 212 -38.72 -27.77 -3.28
C VAL A 212 -39.90 -28.71 -3.02
N LYS A 213 -39.86 -29.91 -3.63
CA LYS A 213 -40.79 -30.99 -3.33
C LYS A 213 -40.10 -31.93 -2.35
N PRO A 214 -40.59 -32.06 -1.10
CA PRO A 214 -40.01 -32.99 -0.14
C PRO A 214 -40.03 -34.41 -0.71
N VAL A 215 -38.91 -35.10 -0.61
CA VAL A 215 -38.84 -36.53 -0.95
C VAL A 215 -39.05 -37.30 0.35
N ALA A 216 -40.00 -38.23 0.36
CA ALA A 216 -40.23 -39.09 1.51
C ALA A 216 -38.99 -39.97 1.76
N GLY A 217 -38.53 -40.06 3.00
CA GLY A 217 -37.39 -40.88 3.39
C GLY A 217 -36.67 -40.32 4.62
N PRO A 218 -35.83 -41.14 5.28
CA PRO A 218 -35.03 -40.69 6.42
C PRO A 218 -34.00 -39.64 5.98
N ALA A 219 -33.64 -38.75 6.89
CA ALA A 219 -32.50 -37.85 6.68
C ALA A 219 -31.20 -38.66 6.57
N THR A 220 -30.30 -38.25 5.69
CA THR A 220 -28.99 -38.90 5.51
C THR A 220 -27.90 -38.03 6.13
N PRO A 221 -26.88 -38.61 6.79
CA PRO A 221 -25.78 -37.82 7.36
C PRO A 221 -24.98 -37.14 6.24
N PHE A 222 -24.37 -35.99 6.55
CA PHE A 222 -23.51 -35.24 5.62
C PHE A 222 -22.33 -36.10 5.13
N TYR A 223 -21.59 -36.73 6.03
CA TYR A 223 -20.53 -37.67 5.71
C TYR A 223 -21.06 -39.12 5.78
N PRO A 224 -20.74 -39.99 4.80
CA PRO A 224 -19.92 -39.74 3.62
C PRO A 224 -20.72 -39.21 2.41
N TYR A 225 -22.05 -39.28 2.44
CA TYR A 225 -22.89 -39.17 1.25
C TYR A 225 -22.82 -37.82 0.53
N HIS A 226 -23.04 -36.72 1.24
CA HIS A 226 -22.97 -35.38 0.64
C HIS A 226 -21.54 -34.87 0.54
N ALA A 227 -20.67 -35.28 1.47
CA ALA A 227 -19.25 -34.96 1.43
C ALA A 227 -18.57 -35.44 0.12
N ILE A 228 -18.97 -36.59 -0.43
CA ILE A 228 -18.48 -37.07 -1.73
C ILE A 228 -18.92 -36.14 -2.88
N LYS A 229 -20.18 -35.68 -2.87
CA LYS A 229 -20.68 -34.74 -3.90
C LYS A 229 -19.93 -33.41 -3.85
N ASP A 230 -19.67 -32.91 -2.64
CA ASP A 230 -18.87 -31.70 -2.43
C ASP A 230 -17.45 -31.90 -2.95
N THR A 231 -16.81 -33.04 -2.61
CA THR A 231 -15.44 -33.36 -3.01
C THR A 231 -15.31 -33.43 -4.54
N ILE A 232 -16.23 -34.13 -5.22
CA ILE A 232 -16.23 -34.23 -6.69
C ILE A 232 -16.41 -32.85 -7.31
N SER A 233 -17.37 -32.07 -6.82
CA SER A 233 -17.68 -30.74 -7.37
C SER A 233 -16.51 -29.76 -7.18
N ILE A 234 -15.89 -29.78 -6.00
CA ILE A 234 -14.69 -28.98 -5.69
C ILE A 234 -13.52 -29.42 -6.57
N ALA A 235 -13.29 -30.72 -6.74
CA ALA A 235 -12.21 -31.24 -7.58
C ALA A 235 -12.35 -30.79 -9.04
N VAL A 236 -13.56 -30.84 -9.60
CA VAL A 236 -13.83 -30.35 -10.96
C VAL A 236 -13.58 -28.85 -11.07
N VAL A 237 -14.12 -28.04 -10.14
CA VAL A 237 -13.93 -26.59 -10.16
C VAL A 237 -12.45 -26.21 -9.97
N PHE A 238 -11.74 -26.89 -9.08
CA PHE A 238 -10.31 -26.66 -8.86
C PHE A 238 -9.48 -27.07 -10.07
N ALA A 239 -9.79 -28.19 -10.73
CA ALA A 239 -9.11 -28.61 -11.95
C ALA A 239 -9.30 -27.58 -13.08
N LEU A 240 -10.50 -27.02 -13.23
CA LEU A 240 -10.77 -25.93 -14.18
C LEU A 240 -9.96 -24.67 -13.83
N LEU A 241 -9.99 -24.25 -12.55
CA LEU A 241 -9.23 -23.09 -12.09
C LEU A 241 -7.72 -23.26 -12.30
N LEU A 242 -7.18 -24.43 -11.95
CA LEU A 242 -5.77 -24.77 -12.13
C LEU A 242 -5.41 -24.80 -13.60
N THR A 243 -6.26 -25.36 -14.45
CA THR A 243 -6.07 -25.35 -15.92
C THR A 243 -5.99 -23.92 -16.43
N CYS A 244 -6.88 -23.02 -16.01
CA CYS A 244 -6.82 -21.62 -16.37
C CYS A 244 -5.51 -20.95 -15.88
N ALA A 245 -5.10 -21.21 -14.64
CA ALA A 245 -3.89 -20.63 -14.05
C ALA A 245 -2.59 -21.13 -14.71
N VAL A 246 -2.58 -22.34 -15.26
CA VAL A 246 -1.42 -22.91 -15.96
C VAL A 246 -1.40 -22.46 -17.43
N ALA A 247 -2.55 -22.55 -18.11
CA ALA A 247 -2.69 -22.34 -19.55
C ALA A 247 -2.69 -20.85 -19.94
N PHE A 248 -3.25 -19.97 -19.10
CA PHE A 248 -3.32 -18.54 -19.36
C PHE A 248 -2.43 -17.76 -18.40
N ASN A 249 -1.82 -16.68 -18.90
CA ASN A 249 -1.09 -15.75 -18.06
C ASN A 249 -2.07 -14.79 -17.38
N ALA A 250 -1.87 -14.57 -16.08
CA ALA A 250 -2.53 -13.51 -15.35
C ALA A 250 -2.25 -12.15 -16.05
N PRO A 251 -3.27 -11.39 -16.46
CA PRO A 251 -3.07 -10.10 -17.11
C PRO A 251 -2.26 -9.13 -16.24
N LEU A 252 -1.34 -8.41 -16.86
CA LEU A 252 -0.61 -7.28 -16.29
C LEU A 252 -0.40 -6.28 -17.42
N ASP A 253 -0.97 -5.08 -17.29
CA ASP A 253 -0.79 -4.01 -18.28
C ASP A 253 0.57 -3.33 -18.09
N ASN A 254 0.88 -2.29 -18.85
CA ASN A 254 2.05 -1.46 -18.59
C ASN A 254 1.96 -0.77 -17.23
N VAL A 255 3.11 -0.41 -16.67
CA VAL A 255 3.20 0.38 -15.44
C VAL A 255 2.32 1.63 -15.53
N ALA A 256 1.63 1.96 -14.43
CA ALA A 256 0.76 3.12 -14.40
C ALA A 256 1.51 4.42 -14.74
N ASP A 257 1.01 5.13 -15.74
CA ASP A 257 1.44 6.47 -16.14
C ASP A 257 0.25 7.44 -15.99
N PRO A 258 0.23 8.24 -14.91
CA PRO A 258 -0.82 9.24 -14.68
C PRO A 258 -0.96 10.30 -15.78
N THR A 259 0.06 10.45 -16.64
CA THR A 259 0.07 11.45 -17.74
C THR A 259 -0.52 10.92 -19.04
N ASP A 260 -0.77 9.61 -19.13
CA ASP A 260 -1.38 9.00 -20.30
C ASP A 260 -2.91 9.20 -20.30
N ALA A 261 -3.34 10.39 -20.73
CA ALA A 261 -4.75 10.70 -20.94
C ALA A 261 -5.41 9.92 -22.10
N THR A 262 -4.65 9.08 -22.80
CA THR A 262 -5.15 8.30 -23.94
C THR A 262 -5.61 6.90 -23.55
N TYR A 263 -5.24 6.45 -22.35
CA TYR A 263 -5.67 5.17 -21.83
C TYR A 263 -7.18 5.14 -21.62
N VAL A 264 -7.86 4.18 -22.24
CA VAL A 264 -9.29 3.97 -22.03
C VAL A 264 -9.47 2.92 -20.93
N PRO A 265 -9.79 3.34 -19.69
CA PRO A 265 -9.98 2.39 -18.60
C PRO A 265 -11.11 1.44 -18.90
N ARG A 266 -10.81 0.16 -18.74
CA ARG A 266 -11.80 -0.91 -18.84
C ARG A 266 -11.83 -1.66 -17.52
N PRO A 267 -12.98 -1.71 -16.82
CA PRO A 267 -13.09 -2.48 -15.60
C PRO A 267 -13.11 -3.99 -15.91
N GLU A 268 -13.04 -4.79 -14.85
CA GLU A 268 -13.25 -6.24 -14.94
C GLU A 268 -14.68 -6.58 -15.41
N TRP A 269 -14.83 -7.78 -15.98
CA TRP A 269 -16.07 -8.19 -16.65
C TRP A 269 -17.30 -8.12 -15.74
N TYR A 270 -17.14 -8.37 -14.44
CA TYR A 270 -18.20 -8.32 -13.44
C TYR A 270 -18.62 -6.89 -13.04
N PHE A 271 -17.86 -5.87 -13.42
CA PHE A 271 -18.22 -4.45 -13.28
C PHE A 271 -18.56 -3.78 -14.61
N MET A 272 -18.45 -4.51 -15.73
CA MET A 272 -18.67 -3.96 -17.07
C MET A 272 -20.09 -3.41 -17.26
N SER A 273 -21.09 -4.07 -16.67
CA SER A 273 -22.49 -3.63 -16.73
C SER A 273 -22.70 -2.26 -16.06
N LEU A 274 -22.07 -2.02 -14.90
CA LEU A 274 -22.14 -0.75 -14.19
C LEU A 274 -21.42 0.35 -14.95
N PHE A 275 -20.26 0.04 -15.54
CA PHE A 275 -19.51 0.98 -16.35
C PHE A 275 -20.25 1.37 -17.64
N GLU A 276 -20.90 0.42 -18.31
CA GLU A 276 -21.74 0.74 -19.48
C GLU A 276 -22.97 1.55 -19.07
N LEU A 277 -23.60 1.21 -17.94
CA LEU A 277 -24.73 1.97 -17.39
C LEU A 277 -24.35 3.44 -17.16
N LEU A 278 -23.15 3.72 -16.65
CA LEU A 278 -22.65 5.08 -16.43
C LEU A 278 -22.71 5.95 -17.69
N LYS A 279 -22.39 5.38 -18.86
CA LYS A 279 -22.36 6.11 -20.14
C LYS A 279 -23.74 6.59 -20.58
N HIS A 280 -24.80 5.92 -20.13
CA HIS A 280 -26.17 6.32 -20.43
C HIS A 280 -26.67 7.49 -19.58
N PHE A 281 -25.94 7.89 -18.52
CA PHE A 281 -26.33 8.95 -17.60
C PHE A 281 -25.21 9.99 -17.41
N PRO A 282 -24.86 10.79 -18.45
CA PRO A 282 -23.79 11.76 -18.33
C PRO A 282 -24.16 12.97 -17.43
N GLY A 283 -23.15 13.54 -16.76
CA GLY A 283 -23.26 14.81 -16.05
C GLY A 283 -24.09 14.73 -14.76
N ARG A 284 -25.07 15.62 -14.58
CA ARG A 284 -25.87 15.71 -13.33
C ARG A 284 -26.68 14.44 -13.02
N LEU A 285 -26.89 13.57 -14.00
CA LEU A 285 -27.63 12.32 -13.85
C LEU A 285 -26.75 11.12 -13.45
N GLU A 286 -25.42 11.31 -13.40
CA GLU A 286 -24.45 10.26 -13.04
C GLU A 286 -24.76 9.55 -11.71
N PRO A 287 -25.24 10.23 -10.64
CA PRO A 287 -25.65 9.56 -9.39
C PRO A 287 -26.76 8.52 -9.57
N ILE A 288 -27.59 8.64 -10.60
CA ILE A 288 -28.68 7.68 -10.86
C ILE A 288 -28.09 6.32 -11.25
N ALA A 289 -27.14 6.31 -12.17
CA ALA A 289 -26.47 5.10 -12.64
C ALA A 289 -25.57 4.46 -11.57
N THR A 290 -24.92 5.29 -10.74
CA THR A 290 -23.88 4.84 -9.82
C THR A 290 -24.40 4.48 -8.43
N ILE A 291 -25.47 5.14 -7.98
CA ILE A 291 -25.96 5.01 -6.60
C ILE A 291 -27.40 4.52 -6.59
N VAL A 292 -28.31 5.19 -7.32
CA VAL A 292 -29.74 4.91 -7.21
C VAL A 292 -30.07 3.52 -7.76
N ILE A 293 -29.68 3.21 -9.00
CA ILE A 293 -30.00 1.91 -9.62
C ILE A 293 -29.35 0.75 -8.86
N PRO A 294 -28.02 0.72 -8.61
CA PRO A 294 -27.40 -0.35 -7.85
C PRO A 294 -27.93 -0.42 -6.41
N GLY A 295 -28.16 0.72 -5.78
CA GLY A 295 -28.71 0.82 -4.42
C GLY A 295 -30.11 0.23 -4.31
N VAL A 296 -30.99 0.49 -5.28
CA VAL A 296 -32.32 -0.13 -5.36
C VAL A 296 -32.22 -1.64 -5.55
N VAL A 297 -31.33 -2.13 -6.43
CA VAL A 297 -31.13 -3.58 -6.61
C VAL A 297 -30.65 -4.23 -5.31
N VAL A 298 -29.66 -3.65 -4.64
CA VAL A 298 -29.15 -4.16 -3.36
C VAL A 298 -30.22 -4.09 -2.26
N ALA A 299 -30.99 -3.00 -2.18
CA ALA A 299 -32.09 -2.87 -1.23
C ALA A 299 -33.17 -3.93 -1.46
N LEU A 300 -33.54 -4.20 -2.72
CA LEU A 300 -34.49 -5.25 -3.06
C LEU A 300 -33.94 -6.64 -2.70
N LEU A 301 -32.64 -6.89 -2.84
CA LEU A 301 -32.02 -8.13 -2.36
C LEU A 301 -32.16 -8.25 -0.84
N PHE A 302 -31.84 -7.22 -0.05
CA PHE A 302 -32.01 -7.26 1.41
C PHE A 302 -33.47 -7.47 1.82
N LEU A 303 -34.40 -6.80 1.14
CA LEU A 303 -35.82 -6.84 1.46
C LEU A 303 -36.53 -8.10 0.94
N LEU A 304 -35.89 -8.89 0.08
CA LEU A 304 -36.52 -10.03 -0.58
C LEU A 304 -37.24 -11.00 0.38
N PRO A 305 -36.64 -11.44 1.51
CA PRO A 305 -37.32 -12.37 2.43
C PRO A 305 -38.57 -11.77 3.07
N PHE A 306 -38.64 -10.44 3.17
CA PHE A 306 -39.74 -9.71 3.82
C PHE A 306 -40.85 -9.33 2.83
N ILE A 307 -40.52 -9.22 1.54
CA ILE A 307 -41.49 -8.95 0.46
C ILE A 307 -42.11 -10.26 -0.06
N ASP A 308 -41.36 -11.35 -0.15
CA ASP A 308 -41.86 -12.67 -0.58
C ASP A 308 -42.47 -13.47 0.59
N THR A 309 -43.59 -12.96 1.11
CA THR A 309 -44.30 -13.49 2.31
C THR A 309 -45.05 -14.80 2.08
N ARG A 310 -45.26 -15.20 0.83
CA ARG A 310 -45.96 -16.44 0.47
C ARG A 310 -45.25 -17.67 1.06
N PRO A 311 -45.94 -18.67 1.65
CA PRO A 311 -45.26 -19.86 2.19
C PRO A 311 -44.65 -20.75 1.09
N GLU A 312 -45.16 -20.65 -0.14
CA GLU A 312 -44.74 -21.47 -1.27
C GLU A 312 -43.29 -21.24 -1.68
N ARG A 313 -42.53 -22.33 -1.84
CA ARG A 313 -41.14 -22.29 -2.31
C ARG A 313 -40.95 -22.52 -3.80
N ALA A 314 -41.96 -23.07 -4.49
CA ALA A 314 -41.81 -23.44 -5.89
C ALA A 314 -41.61 -22.21 -6.79
N PRO A 315 -40.66 -22.24 -7.76
CA PRO A 315 -40.44 -21.12 -8.68
C PRO A 315 -41.72 -20.69 -9.42
N ARG A 316 -42.53 -21.66 -9.86
CA ARG A 316 -43.78 -21.42 -10.60
C ARG A 316 -44.83 -20.66 -9.78
N GLN A 317 -44.79 -20.78 -8.45
CA GLN A 317 -45.70 -20.09 -7.54
C GLN A 317 -45.22 -18.68 -7.20
N ARG A 318 -44.03 -18.28 -7.67
CA ARG A 318 -43.38 -16.98 -7.40
C ARG A 318 -42.93 -16.28 -8.69
N PRO A 319 -43.83 -16.11 -9.69
CA PRO A 319 -43.45 -15.61 -11.00
C PRO A 319 -42.86 -14.19 -10.96
N VAL A 320 -43.32 -13.34 -10.03
CA VAL A 320 -42.79 -11.97 -9.87
C VAL A 320 -41.34 -11.98 -9.40
N VAL A 321 -41.01 -12.78 -8.38
CA VAL A 321 -39.63 -12.89 -7.86
C VAL A 321 -38.72 -13.47 -8.94
N ILE A 322 -39.11 -14.60 -9.54
CA ILE A 322 -38.33 -15.25 -10.59
C ILE A 322 -38.15 -14.31 -11.79
N GLY A 323 -39.22 -13.68 -12.25
CA GLY A 323 -39.20 -12.71 -13.35
C GLY A 323 -38.32 -11.51 -13.08
N SER A 324 -38.35 -10.95 -11.86
CA SER A 324 -37.49 -9.81 -11.47
C SER A 324 -36.00 -10.17 -11.51
N PHE A 325 -35.62 -11.36 -11.03
CA PHE A 325 -34.23 -11.84 -11.08
C PHE A 325 -33.78 -12.12 -12.52
N ILE A 326 -34.65 -12.74 -13.34
CA ILE A 326 -34.37 -12.95 -14.77
C ILE A 326 -34.18 -11.60 -15.46
N PHE A 327 -35.04 -10.62 -15.21
CA PHE A 327 -34.94 -9.28 -15.76
C PHE A 327 -33.62 -8.60 -15.36
N VAL A 328 -33.30 -8.57 -14.07
CA VAL A 328 -32.04 -7.97 -13.58
C VAL A 328 -30.82 -8.68 -14.17
N PHE A 329 -30.81 -10.01 -14.21
CA PHE A 329 -29.70 -10.78 -14.77
C PHE A 329 -29.56 -10.57 -16.29
N ALA A 330 -30.67 -10.51 -17.01
CA ALA A 330 -30.69 -10.21 -18.44
C ALA A 330 -30.18 -8.78 -18.71
N MET A 331 -30.59 -7.80 -17.91
CA MET A 331 -30.08 -6.42 -17.99
C MET A 331 -28.58 -6.35 -17.72
N ILE A 332 -28.08 -7.03 -16.69
CA ILE A 332 -26.64 -7.11 -16.40
C ILE A 332 -25.89 -7.73 -17.58
N THR A 333 -26.40 -8.83 -18.14
CA THR A 333 -25.75 -9.52 -19.26
C THR A 333 -25.77 -8.65 -20.52
N LEU A 334 -26.90 -8.02 -20.84
CA LEU A 334 -27.05 -7.11 -21.97
C LEU A 334 -26.08 -5.93 -21.87
N LEU A 335 -26.04 -5.25 -20.73
CA LEU A 335 -25.13 -4.13 -20.49
C LEU A 335 -23.67 -4.56 -20.51
N THR A 336 -23.34 -5.73 -19.98
CA THR A 336 -21.98 -6.28 -20.07
C THR A 336 -21.60 -6.50 -21.54
N VAL A 337 -22.43 -7.20 -22.33
CA VAL A 337 -22.18 -7.45 -23.76
C VAL A 337 -22.05 -6.14 -24.53
N GLN A 338 -22.94 -5.18 -24.27
CA GLN A 338 -22.87 -3.85 -24.88
C GLN A 338 -21.57 -3.14 -24.51
N GLY A 339 -21.17 -3.19 -23.23
CA GLY A 339 -19.90 -2.63 -22.77
C GLY A 339 -18.70 -3.22 -23.52
N PHE A 340 -18.66 -4.54 -23.74
CA PHE A 340 -17.62 -5.19 -24.55
C PHE A 340 -17.60 -4.69 -26.00
N ARG A 341 -18.75 -4.32 -26.58
CA ARG A 341 -18.87 -3.81 -27.96
C ARG A 341 -18.50 -2.33 -28.07
N THR A 342 -18.90 -1.50 -27.10
CA THR A 342 -18.66 -0.05 -27.11
C THR A 342 -17.31 0.35 -26.55
N THR A 343 -16.64 -0.57 -25.84
CA THR A 343 -15.30 -0.36 -25.24
C THR A 343 -14.36 -1.52 -25.65
N PRO A 344 -13.90 -1.55 -26.90
CA PRO A 344 -12.95 -2.57 -27.34
C PRO A 344 -11.64 -2.48 -26.54
N SER A 345 -11.00 -3.64 -26.37
CA SER A 345 -9.71 -3.77 -25.64
C SER A 345 -8.67 -2.79 -26.19
N PRO A 346 -7.76 -2.23 -25.37
CA PRO A 346 -6.69 -1.33 -25.83
C PRO A 346 -5.90 -1.87 -27.03
N ALA A 347 -5.64 -3.18 -27.09
CA ALA A 347 -4.97 -3.84 -28.21
C ALA A 347 -5.75 -3.85 -29.55
N ALA A 348 -7.04 -3.52 -29.53
CA ALA A 348 -7.94 -3.51 -30.68
C ALA A 348 -8.44 -2.09 -31.04
N GLN A 349 -7.89 -1.05 -30.42
CA GLN A 349 -8.30 0.34 -30.67
C GLN A 349 -7.62 0.90 -31.92
N SER A 350 -8.42 1.52 -32.80
CA SER A 350 -7.88 2.22 -33.97
C SER A 350 -7.19 3.54 -33.54
N PRO A 351 -6.19 4.03 -34.28
CA PRO A 351 -5.55 5.32 -34.01
C PRO A 351 -6.54 6.50 -33.90
N GLN A 352 -7.68 6.41 -34.60
CA GLN A 352 -8.78 7.38 -34.52
C GLN A 352 -9.55 7.31 -33.19
N ALA A 353 -9.71 6.13 -32.59
CA ALA A 353 -10.36 5.98 -31.27
C ALA A 353 -9.47 6.58 -30.15
N ILE A 354 -8.15 6.43 -30.28
CA ILE A 354 -7.16 7.08 -29.41
C ILE A 354 -7.23 8.61 -29.56
N ALA A 355 -7.34 9.11 -30.80
CA ALA A 355 -7.51 10.54 -31.08
C ALA A 355 -8.85 11.12 -30.59
N GLN A 356 -9.94 10.36 -30.66
CA GLN A 356 -11.24 10.76 -30.10
C GLN A 356 -11.26 10.69 -28.57
N GLY A 357 -10.51 9.76 -27.96
CA GLY A 357 -10.24 9.76 -26.52
C GLY A 357 -9.52 11.04 -26.08
N ARG A 358 -8.49 11.46 -26.83
CA ARG A 358 -7.80 12.75 -26.64
C ARG A 358 -8.76 13.95 -26.73
N ALA A 359 -9.67 13.95 -27.69
CA ALA A 359 -10.64 15.04 -27.88
C ALA A 359 -11.77 15.06 -26.82
N ARG A 360 -12.19 13.89 -26.31
CA ARG A 360 -13.20 13.79 -25.24
C ARG A 360 -12.64 14.15 -23.86
N ALA A 361 -11.39 13.78 -23.57
CA ALA A 361 -10.67 14.22 -22.38
C ALA A 361 -10.49 15.76 -22.35
N ALA A 362 -10.32 16.38 -23.52
CA ALA A 362 -10.25 17.83 -23.66
C ALA A 362 -11.61 18.56 -23.60
N GLY A 363 -12.74 17.84 -23.65
CA GLY A 363 -14.07 18.43 -23.87
C GLY A 363 -15.06 18.41 -22.70
N GLN A 364 -14.70 17.88 -21.52
CA GLN A 364 -15.64 17.72 -20.39
C GLN A 364 -15.36 18.55 -19.14
N THR A 365 -14.33 19.39 -19.16
CA THR A 365 -14.09 20.38 -18.12
C THR A 365 -14.42 21.77 -18.67
N ARG A 366 -15.08 22.61 -17.86
CA ARG A 366 -14.90 24.07 -18.01
C ARG A 366 -13.41 24.29 -18.24
N GLY A 367 -13.07 25.08 -19.27
CA GLY A 367 -11.68 25.27 -19.70
C GLY A 367 -10.76 25.39 -18.48
N PRO A 368 -9.61 24.68 -18.47
CA PRO A 368 -8.81 24.53 -17.27
C PRO A 368 -8.48 25.91 -16.71
N VAL A 369 -8.79 26.10 -15.44
CA VAL A 369 -8.42 27.33 -14.75
C VAL A 369 -6.90 27.35 -14.65
N MET A 370 -6.28 28.34 -15.29
CA MET A 370 -4.83 28.44 -15.31
C MET A 370 -4.34 28.96 -13.97
N VAL A 371 -3.14 28.55 -13.58
CA VAL A 371 -2.53 28.93 -12.30
C VAL A 371 -2.41 30.43 -12.16
N GLU A 372 -1.97 31.09 -13.23
CA GLU A 372 -1.82 32.54 -13.33
C GLU A 372 -3.12 33.32 -13.10
N ASP A 373 -4.28 32.69 -13.33
CA ASP A 373 -5.58 33.33 -13.15
C ASP A 373 -6.06 33.30 -11.68
N VAL A 374 -5.52 32.39 -10.87
CA VAL A 374 -5.99 32.13 -9.49
C VAL A 374 -4.95 32.48 -8.44
N PHE A 375 -3.70 32.10 -8.66
CA PHE A 375 -2.63 32.27 -7.69
C PHE A 375 -1.77 33.48 -8.00
N LYS A 376 -1.68 34.39 -7.03
CA LYS A 376 -0.84 35.58 -7.12
C LYS A 376 0.63 35.22 -6.87
N ASN A 377 1.55 35.93 -7.54
CA ASN A 377 3.00 35.76 -7.38
C ASN A 377 3.58 34.36 -7.74
N VAL A 378 3.00 33.71 -8.75
CA VAL A 378 3.60 32.51 -9.36
C VAL A 378 4.68 32.92 -10.37
N GLN A 379 5.88 32.35 -10.25
CA GLN A 379 7.05 32.76 -11.04
C GLN A 379 7.56 31.66 -11.99
N VAL A 380 7.65 30.41 -11.54
CA VAL A 380 8.31 29.30 -12.28
C VAL A 380 7.32 28.27 -12.85
N LEU A 381 6.13 28.15 -12.29
CA LEU A 381 5.11 27.15 -12.66
C LEU A 381 3.90 27.81 -13.32
N LYS A 382 4.14 28.59 -14.38
CA LYS A 382 3.10 29.25 -15.18
C LYS A 382 2.68 28.39 -16.36
N GLY A 383 1.48 28.64 -16.90
CA GLY A 383 1.01 27.93 -18.10
C GLY A 383 0.61 26.48 -17.85
N ILE A 384 0.41 26.11 -16.59
CA ILE A 384 -0.17 24.84 -16.16
C ILE A 384 -1.52 25.10 -15.47
N THR A 385 -2.34 24.06 -15.34
CA THR A 385 -3.64 24.16 -14.68
C THR A 385 -3.51 24.24 -13.16
N VAL A 386 -4.51 24.80 -12.47
CA VAL A 386 -4.55 24.85 -10.99
C VAL A 386 -4.36 23.46 -10.37
N ASP A 387 -4.95 22.42 -10.97
CA ASP A 387 -4.84 21.05 -10.50
C ASP A 387 -3.41 20.49 -10.66
N GLU A 388 -2.75 20.75 -11.79
CA GLU A 388 -1.35 20.37 -12.03
C GLU A 388 -0.39 21.09 -11.08
N PHE A 389 -0.68 22.35 -10.76
CA PHE A 389 0.10 23.12 -9.80
C PHE A 389 -0.02 22.56 -8.38
N MET A 390 -1.23 22.24 -7.94
CA MET A 390 -1.44 21.61 -6.64
C MET A 390 -0.81 20.21 -6.57
N GLY A 391 -0.81 19.47 -7.68
CA GLY A 391 -0.07 18.21 -7.83
C GLY A 391 1.45 18.40 -7.70
N THR A 392 1.99 19.42 -8.36
CA THR A 392 3.42 19.77 -8.32
C THR A 392 3.87 20.16 -6.91
N MET A 393 3.07 20.94 -6.17
CA MET A 393 3.34 21.27 -4.76
C MET A 393 3.36 20.02 -3.87
N GLY A 394 2.43 19.08 -4.10
CA GLY A 394 2.41 17.79 -3.40
C GLY A 394 3.66 16.95 -3.67
N LEU A 395 4.12 16.90 -4.93
CA LEU A 395 5.35 16.20 -5.31
C LEU A 395 6.60 16.84 -4.67
N MET A 396 6.65 18.17 -4.59
CA MET A 396 7.75 18.87 -3.92
C MET A 396 7.76 18.56 -2.41
N SER A 397 6.60 18.62 -1.76
CA SER A 397 6.44 18.25 -0.34
C SER A 397 6.90 16.81 -0.07
N SER A 398 6.45 15.84 -0.88
CA SER A 398 6.84 14.43 -0.73
C SER A 398 8.31 14.18 -1.07
N SER A 399 8.90 14.90 -2.01
CA SER A 399 10.31 14.74 -2.36
C SER A 399 11.23 15.26 -1.27
N LEU A 400 10.85 16.36 -0.61
CA LEU A 400 11.66 17.06 0.38
C LEU A 400 11.41 16.62 1.83
N GLY A 401 10.31 15.89 2.09
CA GLY A 401 9.87 15.55 3.45
C GLY A 401 9.37 16.77 4.24
N LEU A 402 8.91 17.82 3.56
CA LEU A 402 8.40 19.05 4.16
C LEU A 402 6.88 19.14 4.03
N CYS A 403 6.23 19.88 4.93
CA CYS A 403 4.81 20.22 4.87
C CYS A 403 4.59 21.60 4.22
N CYS A 404 3.34 21.90 3.83
CA CYS A 404 3.02 23.19 3.21
C CYS A 404 3.38 24.40 4.09
N ASN A 405 3.24 24.28 5.42
CA ASN A 405 3.58 25.34 6.37
C ASN A 405 5.09 25.62 6.46
N ASP A 406 5.94 24.66 6.06
CA ASP A 406 7.39 24.87 6.03
C ASP A 406 7.84 25.87 4.94
N CYS A 407 7.00 26.08 3.94
CA CYS A 407 7.24 26.98 2.80
C CYS A 407 6.25 28.15 2.73
N HIS A 408 5.00 27.95 3.16
CA HIS A 408 3.92 28.94 3.13
C HIS A 408 3.43 29.23 4.56
N PRO A 409 3.81 30.38 5.15
CA PRO A 409 3.42 30.72 6.52
C PRO A 409 1.89 30.67 6.71
N GLY A 410 1.44 29.92 7.72
CA GLY A 410 0.02 29.79 8.04
C GLY A 410 -0.73 28.78 7.18
N ALA A 411 -0.07 28.06 6.27
CA ALA A 411 -0.71 27.03 5.45
C ALA A 411 -1.36 25.94 6.31
N GLY A 412 -2.63 25.65 6.03
CA GLY A 412 -3.49 24.81 6.86
C GLY A 412 -4.42 25.60 7.79
N THR A 413 -4.35 26.93 7.77
CA THR A 413 -5.26 27.85 8.48
C THR A 413 -5.93 28.83 7.51
N ASP A 414 -6.88 29.61 8.02
CA ASP A 414 -7.53 30.74 7.34
C ASP A 414 -6.60 31.97 7.16
N LYS A 415 -5.42 31.98 7.81
CA LYS A 415 -4.46 33.09 7.80
C LYS A 415 -3.26 32.88 6.88
N VAL A 416 -3.31 31.87 6.01
CA VAL A 416 -2.21 31.58 5.07
C VAL A 416 -1.98 32.73 4.09
N VAL A 417 -0.72 33.11 3.89
CA VAL A 417 -0.32 34.13 2.90
C VAL A 417 0.52 33.46 1.81
N TRP A 418 -0.14 33.02 0.73
CA TRP A 418 0.50 32.24 -0.34
C TRP A 418 1.53 33.06 -1.14
N GLU A 419 1.28 34.35 -1.29
CA GLU A 419 2.09 35.29 -2.06
C GLU A 419 3.40 35.70 -1.36
N SER A 420 3.54 35.49 -0.03
CA SER A 420 4.71 35.94 0.73
C SER A 420 5.99 35.24 0.27
N ASP A 421 7.04 36.01 0.00
CA ASP A 421 8.38 35.55 -0.37
C ASP A 421 9.39 35.73 0.78
N GLU A 422 8.92 36.05 1.98
CA GLU A 422 9.77 36.23 3.17
C GLU A 422 10.46 34.93 3.59
N ASN A 423 9.90 33.76 3.22
CA ASN A 423 10.49 32.47 3.53
C ASN A 423 11.61 32.12 2.52
N PRO A 424 12.88 32.05 2.94
CA PRO A 424 14.00 31.76 2.04
C PRO A 424 13.91 30.36 1.41
N ARG A 425 13.20 29.41 2.02
CA ARG A 425 12.98 28.08 1.45
C ARG A 425 12.11 28.12 0.20
N LYS A 426 11.12 29.02 0.16
CA LYS A 426 10.25 29.20 -1.00
C LYS A 426 11.02 29.77 -2.19
N VAL A 427 11.92 30.73 -1.93
CA VAL A 427 12.82 31.29 -2.96
C VAL A 427 13.77 30.21 -3.49
N ARG A 428 14.41 29.45 -2.59
CA ARG A 428 15.27 28.33 -2.98
C ARG A 428 14.54 27.26 -3.79
N ALA A 429 13.29 26.94 -3.43
CA ALA A 429 12.49 25.96 -4.14
C ALA A 429 12.21 26.38 -5.60
N ARG A 430 12.05 27.69 -5.87
CA ARG A 430 11.91 28.22 -7.24
C ARG A 430 13.18 28.00 -8.05
N GLU A 431 14.35 28.32 -7.49
CA GLU A 431 15.64 28.08 -8.13
C GLU A 431 15.82 26.59 -8.48
N MET A 432 15.49 25.70 -7.54
CA MET A 432 15.57 24.25 -7.74
C MET A 432 14.59 23.76 -8.81
N ALA A 433 13.36 24.28 -8.84
CA ALA A 433 12.39 23.96 -9.88
C ALA A 433 12.88 24.40 -11.27
N SER A 434 13.44 25.60 -11.38
CA SER A 434 14.04 26.10 -12.64
C SER A 434 15.23 25.25 -13.07
N MET A 435 16.08 24.82 -12.13
CA MET A 435 17.21 23.94 -12.42
C MET A 435 16.74 22.58 -12.95
N VAL A 436 15.75 21.95 -12.30
CA VAL A 436 15.20 20.66 -12.74
C VAL A 436 14.56 20.79 -14.13
N GLN A 437 13.81 21.86 -14.39
CA GLN A 437 13.25 22.13 -15.72
C GLN A 437 14.35 22.30 -16.78
N ALA A 438 15.42 23.05 -16.45
CA ALA A 438 16.55 23.24 -17.36
C ALA A 438 17.26 21.92 -17.66
N ILE A 439 17.57 21.10 -16.65
CA ILE A 439 18.21 19.79 -16.85
C ILE A 439 17.40 18.91 -17.81
N ASN A 440 16.08 18.82 -17.61
CA ASN A 440 15.19 18.04 -18.47
C ASN A 440 15.11 18.58 -19.90
N ARG A 441 14.98 19.90 -20.05
CA ARG A 441 14.96 20.53 -21.37
C ARG A 441 16.26 20.30 -22.12
N ASP A 442 17.38 20.55 -21.45
CA ASP A 442 18.68 20.64 -22.10
C ASP A 442 19.32 19.26 -22.33
N ASN A 443 18.96 18.24 -21.54
CA ASN A 443 19.58 16.90 -21.62
C ASN A 443 18.61 15.78 -22.01
N PHE A 444 17.29 15.99 -21.87
CA PHE A 444 16.29 14.93 -22.04
C PHE A 444 15.17 15.33 -23.02
N ASN A 445 15.43 16.27 -23.94
CA ASN A 445 14.47 16.78 -24.92
C ASN A 445 13.15 17.29 -24.28
N GLY A 446 13.24 17.82 -23.06
CA GLY A 446 12.07 18.26 -22.30
C GLY A 446 11.27 17.14 -21.62
N GLN A 447 11.67 15.87 -21.77
CA GLN A 447 11.08 14.78 -20.99
C GLN A 447 11.51 14.89 -19.53
N GLN A 448 10.55 14.68 -18.61
CA GLN A 448 10.79 14.80 -17.17
C GLN A 448 11.48 13.54 -16.63
N VAL A 449 12.78 13.45 -16.81
CA VAL A 449 13.63 12.35 -16.33
C VAL A 449 14.23 12.66 -14.96
N VAL A 450 14.64 13.91 -14.74
CA VAL A 450 15.14 14.41 -13.46
C VAL A 450 14.01 15.09 -12.71
N THR A 451 13.83 14.75 -11.44
CA THR A 451 12.79 15.34 -10.57
C THR A 451 13.38 15.74 -9.22
N CYS A 452 12.59 16.43 -8.41
CA CYS A 452 12.96 16.68 -7.01
C CYS A 452 13.26 15.36 -6.28
N TRP A 453 12.52 14.29 -6.57
CA TRP A 453 12.73 12.95 -5.99
C TRP A 453 14.08 12.34 -6.35
N THR A 454 14.51 12.50 -7.61
CA THR A 454 15.78 11.95 -8.12
C THR A 454 16.96 12.37 -7.24
N CYS A 455 16.92 13.59 -6.72
CA CYS A 455 17.96 14.16 -5.85
C CYS A 455 17.64 14.01 -4.36
N HIS A 456 16.41 14.29 -3.94
CA HIS A 456 16.09 14.48 -2.52
C HIS A 456 15.67 13.19 -1.78
N ARG A 457 14.89 12.29 -2.40
CA ARG A 457 14.47 11.00 -1.79
C ARG A 457 14.02 11.11 -0.31
N LEU A 458 13.04 11.98 -0.02
CA LEU A 458 12.54 12.31 1.33
C LEU A 458 13.56 13.03 2.24
N ARG A 459 14.56 13.68 1.68
CA ARG A 459 15.54 14.48 2.43
C ARG A 459 15.52 15.93 1.98
N LEU A 460 15.64 16.83 2.93
CA LEU A 460 15.70 18.26 2.64
C LEU A 460 16.91 18.63 1.78
N THR A 461 18.02 17.91 1.91
CA THR A 461 19.25 18.07 1.13
C THR A 461 19.57 16.79 0.34
N PRO A 462 19.92 16.89 -0.95
CA PRO A 462 20.31 15.73 -1.74
C PRO A 462 21.55 15.05 -1.17
N VAL A 463 21.54 13.73 -1.12
CA VAL A 463 22.71 12.96 -0.70
C VAL A 463 23.69 12.95 -1.86
N GLN A 464 24.87 13.52 -1.68
CA GLN A 464 25.86 13.64 -2.75
C GLN A 464 26.62 12.31 -2.99
N THR A 465 26.37 11.31 -2.14
CA THR A 465 27.11 10.06 -2.06
C THR A 465 26.28 8.96 -1.34
N PRO A 466 26.52 7.66 -1.57
CA PRO A 466 25.87 6.59 -0.83
C PRO A 466 26.36 6.54 0.62
N VAL A 467 25.44 6.50 1.60
CA VAL A 467 25.76 6.37 3.03
C VAL A 467 26.22 4.93 3.31
N LEU A 468 27.53 4.68 3.16
CA LEU A 468 28.12 3.33 3.20
C LEU A 468 28.06 2.70 4.60
N ASP A 469 28.04 3.52 5.65
CA ASP A 469 27.84 3.12 7.04
C ASP A 469 26.51 2.36 7.24
N ARG A 470 25.44 2.80 6.60
CA ARG A 470 24.10 2.20 6.70
C ARG A 470 24.02 0.81 6.08
N PHE A 471 24.88 0.52 5.10
CA PHE A 471 24.92 -0.76 4.41
C PHE A 471 26.00 -1.71 4.96
N TYR A 472 27.11 -1.17 5.51
CA TYR A 472 28.30 -1.97 5.80
C TYR A 472 28.91 -1.77 7.20
N ALA A 473 28.51 -0.76 7.99
CA ALA A 473 29.04 -0.59 9.34
C ALA A 473 28.47 -1.64 10.31
N GLU A 474 29.34 -2.17 11.17
CA GLU A 474 28.87 -3.01 12.28
C GLU A 474 28.20 -2.15 13.36
N ALA A 475 27.12 -2.67 13.95
CA ALA A 475 26.34 -1.95 14.95
C ALA A 475 27.24 -1.48 16.12
N GLY A 476 27.33 -0.16 16.30
CA GLY A 476 28.05 0.47 17.42
C GLY A 476 29.37 1.15 17.08
N GLY A 477 29.84 1.14 15.83
CA GLY A 477 31.03 1.89 15.39
C GLY A 477 30.93 3.40 15.68
N GLU A 478 29.80 4.02 15.32
CA GLU A 478 29.54 5.45 15.58
C GLU A 478 29.52 5.79 17.08
N LEU A 479 29.01 4.88 17.91
CA LEU A 479 29.04 5.05 19.37
C LEU A 479 30.47 5.07 19.91
N ASP A 480 31.39 4.36 19.27
CA ASP A 480 32.81 4.36 19.67
C ASP A 480 33.50 5.66 19.25
N GLY A 481 33.22 6.13 18.03
CA GLY A 481 33.68 7.45 17.56
C GLY A 481 33.21 8.58 18.46
N ALA A 482 31.91 8.61 18.80
CA ALA A 482 31.34 9.59 19.72
C ALA A 482 31.94 9.50 21.14
N ARG A 483 32.27 8.29 21.61
CA ARG A 483 32.96 8.10 22.90
C ARG A 483 34.36 8.70 22.89
N ILE A 484 35.12 8.48 21.81
CA ILE A 484 36.46 9.05 21.65
C ILE A 484 36.40 10.58 21.57
N ASP A 485 35.46 11.14 20.80
CA ASP A 485 35.25 12.59 20.72
C ASP A 485 34.91 13.20 22.08
N ALA A 486 34.01 12.56 22.84
CA ALA A 486 33.66 13.00 24.18
C ALA A 486 34.87 12.93 25.14
N GLN A 487 35.70 11.90 25.05
CA GLN A 487 36.88 11.75 25.91
C GLN A 487 37.98 12.76 25.59
N LEU A 488 38.09 13.22 24.34
CA LEU A 488 39.00 14.29 23.92
C LEU A 488 38.63 15.66 24.49
N ALA A 489 37.38 15.86 24.91
CA ALA A 489 36.94 17.10 25.55
C ALA A 489 37.44 17.25 27.00
N PHE A 490 37.99 16.19 27.61
CA PHE A 490 38.45 16.20 29.00
C PHE A 490 39.98 15.96 29.09
N PRO A 491 40.72 16.78 29.86
CA PRO A 491 42.15 16.58 30.07
C PRO A 491 42.46 15.18 30.65
N ALA A 492 43.56 14.57 30.20
CA ALA A 492 44.14 13.32 30.72
C ALA A 492 43.40 11.99 30.47
N ASN A 493 42.25 11.97 29.77
CA ASN A 493 41.51 10.73 29.52
C ASN A 493 41.99 9.89 28.32
N ILE A 494 42.90 10.41 27.48
CA ILE A 494 43.36 9.72 26.26
C ILE A 494 44.04 8.37 26.60
N ALA A 495 44.85 8.33 27.66
CA ALA A 495 45.52 7.11 28.12
C ALA A 495 44.55 6.05 28.70
N HIS A 496 43.37 6.48 29.15
CA HIS A 496 42.31 5.58 29.61
C HIS A 496 41.35 5.17 28.49
N ALA A 497 41.21 6.02 27.47
CA ALA A 497 40.36 5.82 26.31
C ALA A 497 40.92 4.80 25.31
N LEU A 498 42.25 4.75 25.19
CA LEU A 498 42.95 3.98 24.16
C LEU A 498 43.92 2.99 24.78
N SER A 499 43.99 1.80 24.18
CA SER A 499 44.94 0.74 24.54
C SER A 499 46.03 0.58 23.48
N GLY A 500 47.20 0.08 23.89
CA GLY A 500 48.33 -0.13 22.97
C GLY A 500 48.84 1.17 22.34
N LEU A 501 48.90 2.24 23.13
CA LEU A 501 49.37 3.54 22.68
C LEU A 501 50.81 3.46 22.18
N ARG A 502 51.05 4.02 20.99
CA ARG A 502 52.37 4.11 20.38
C ARG A 502 52.55 5.47 19.73
N VAL A 503 53.76 6.02 19.84
CA VAL A 503 54.15 7.23 19.13
C VAL A 503 54.83 6.80 17.83
N GLY A 504 54.25 7.20 16.70
CA GLY A 504 54.81 7.01 15.38
C GLY A 504 55.97 7.97 15.09
N PRO A 505 56.64 7.82 13.94
CA PRO A 505 57.67 8.76 13.52
C PRO A 505 57.10 10.16 13.38
N VAL A 506 57.93 11.17 13.65
CA VAL A 506 57.60 12.57 13.37
C VAL A 506 57.29 12.70 11.89
N THR A 507 56.17 13.35 11.59
CA THR A 507 55.68 13.53 10.22
C THR A 507 55.31 15.00 10.00
N GLU A 508 55.18 15.39 8.74
CA GLU A 508 54.77 16.75 8.38
C GLU A 508 53.28 16.74 8.01
N LEU A 509 52.51 17.67 8.60
CA LEU A 509 51.11 17.89 8.30
C LEU A 509 50.89 19.38 8.02
N ASN A 510 50.55 19.70 6.77
CA ASN A 510 50.29 21.08 6.31
C ASN A 510 51.42 22.07 6.66
N GLY A 511 52.69 21.69 6.46
CA GLY A 511 53.85 22.53 6.77
C GLY A 511 54.27 22.57 8.24
N LYS A 512 53.63 21.78 9.11
CA LYS A 512 53.98 21.66 10.54
C LYS A 512 54.50 20.26 10.86
N PHE A 513 55.55 20.17 11.67
CA PHE A 513 55.99 18.90 12.23
C PHE A 513 55.05 18.47 13.37
N VAL A 514 54.61 17.21 13.33
CA VAL A 514 53.63 16.68 14.27
C VAL A 514 54.09 15.36 14.90
N TYR A 515 53.75 15.17 16.17
CA TYR A 515 53.78 13.88 16.84
C TYR A 515 52.53 13.08 16.45
N LEU A 516 52.74 11.89 15.89
CA LEU A 516 51.66 10.94 15.59
C LEU A 516 51.47 9.99 16.78
N LEU A 517 50.36 10.11 17.49
CA LEU A 517 49.94 9.17 18.53
C LEU A 517 48.90 8.20 17.95
N GLN A 518 49.13 6.90 18.10
CA GLN A 518 48.21 5.86 17.64
C GLN A 518 47.77 4.96 18.79
N GLY A 519 46.53 4.49 18.76
CA GLY A 519 46.01 3.55 19.76
C GLY A 519 44.75 2.84 19.29
N ASN A 520 44.36 1.80 20.03
CA ASN A 520 43.14 1.04 19.75
C ASN A 520 42.02 1.49 20.70
N GLY A 521 40.87 1.85 20.15
CA GLY A 521 39.64 2.10 20.91
C GLY A 521 38.86 0.81 21.17
N ALA A 522 37.62 0.93 21.66
CA ALA A 522 36.83 -0.26 21.95
C ALA A 522 36.30 -0.88 20.64
N ARG A 523 35.91 -2.18 20.70
CA ARG A 523 35.31 -2.89 19.55
C ARG A 523 36.18 -2.90 18.27
N GLY A 524 37.51 -2.86 18.43
CA GLY A 524 38.45 -2.98 17.31
C GLY A 524 38.66 -1.71 16.49
N SER A 525 38.16 -0.56 16.97
CA SER A 525 38.46 0.74 16.37
C SER A 525 39.93 1.09 16.55
N PHE A 526 40.49 1.83 15.58
CA PHE A 526 41.87 2.30 15.63
C PHE A 526 41.89 3.81 15.42
N VAL A 527 42.71 4.52 16.20
CA VAL A 527 42.73 5.99 16.19
C VAL A 527 44.16 6.46 15.98
N SER A 528 44.30 7.48 15.13
CA SER A 528 45.54 8.23 14.90
C SER A 528 45.30 9.70 15.21
N MET A 529 46.11 10.29 16.07
CA MET A 529 46.04 11.68 16.52
C MET A 529 47.34 12.39 16.18
N TYR A 530 47.25 13.60 15.63
CA TYR A 530 48.39 14.38 15.16
C TYR A 530 48.50 15.65 16.00
N PHE A 531 49.55 15.75 16.82
CA PHE A 531 49.79 16.88 17.69
C PHE A 531 50.91 17.76 17.15
N ASP A 532 50.65 19.06 17.02
CA ASP A 532 51.65 20.06 16.65
C ASP A 532 52.82 20.05 17.64
N MET A 533 54.06 19.93 17.14
CA MET A 533 55.24 19.85 18.01
C MET A 533 55.51 21.17 18.75
N ASP A 534 55.23 22.31 18.11
CA ASP A 534 55.52 23.61 18.69
C ASP A 534 54.46 24.02 19.72
N SER A 535 53.19 23.78 19.40
CA SER A 535 52.06 24.26 20.22
C SER A 535 51.42 23.21 21.11
N GLY A 536 51.72 21.92 20.89
CA GLY A 536 51.09 20.79 21.57
C GLY A 536 49.62 20.57 21.22
N LEU A 537 49.08 21.34 20.27
CA LEU A 537 47.66 21.29 19.91
C LEU A 537 47.35 20.12 18.98
N LEU A 538 46.19 19.49 19.18
CA LEU A 538 45.69 18.44 18.31
C LEU A 538 45.26 19.05 16.97
N LEU A 539 45.92 18.72 15.87
CA LEU A 539 45.59 19.25 14.54
C LEU A 539 44.61 18.34 13.79
N ARG A 540 44.74 17.03 13.97
CA ARG A 540 43.93 16.03 13.25
C ARG A 540 43.70 14.80 14.10
N THR A 541 42.51 14.21 13.98
CA THR A 541 42.21 12.84 14.41
C THR A 541 41.70 12.04 13.23
N ILE A 542 42.16 10.81 13.06
CA ILE A 542 41.60 9.84 12.11
C ILE A 542 41.20 8.60 12.90
N ARG A 543 39.92 8.26 12.83
CA ARG A 543 39.36 7.03 13.38
C ARG A 543 39.09 6.04 12.29
N TYR A 544 39.34 4.77 12.56
CA TYR A 544 39.07 3.67 11.66
C TYR A 544 38.07 2.73 12.31
N THR A 545 36.85 2.71 11.76
CA THR A 545 35.76 1.86 12.24
C THR A 545 35.75 0.55 11.45
N PRO A 546 35.70 -0.62 12.10
CA PRO A 546 35.54 -1.90 11.42
C PRO A 546 34.21 -1.96 10.63
N SER A 547 34.26 -2.51 9.42
CA SER A 547 33.10 -2.77 8.58
C SER A 547 33.29 -4.08 7.83
N LYS A 548 32.21 -4.63 7.24
CA LYS A 548 32.26 -5.88 6.46
C LYS A 548 33.13 -5.81 5.20
N ILE A 549 33.51 -4.61 4.77
CA ILE A 549 34.33 -4.36 3.57
C ILE A 549 35.72 -3.82 3.91
N GLY A 550 36.10 -3.78 5.21
CA GLY A 550 37.37 -3.25 5.68
C GLY A 550 37.22 -2.12 6.70
N LYS A 551 38.31 -1.42 7.01
CA LYS A 551 38.29 -0.30 7.96
C LYS A 551 37.85 0.99 7.28
N VAL A 552 36.81 1.63 7.80
CA VAL A 552 36.24 2.88 7.30
C VAL A 552 36.84 4.08 8.06
N PRO A 553 37.53 5.02 7.39
CA PRO A 553 38.11 6.18 8.04
C PRO A 553 37.09 7.30 8.28
N THR A 554 37.22 7.98 9.41
CA THR A 554 36.60 9.28 9.70
C THR A 554 37.69 10.20 10.23
N GLN A 555 37.93 11.29 9.51
CA GLN A 555 38.91 12.31 9.82
C GLN A 555 38.22 13.53 10.43
N VAL A 556 38.84 14.12 11.45
CA VAL A 556 38.45 15.39 12.04
C VAL A 556 39.68 16.30 12.05
N ASP A 557 39.58 17.44 11.38
CA ASP A 557 40.60 18.49 11.39
C ASP A 557 40.18 19.64 12.30
N TYR A 558 41.14 20.13 13.10
CA TYR A 558 40.92 21.21 14.05
C TYR A 558 41.75 22.44 13.67
N GLU A 559 41.06 23.55 13.43
CA GLU A 559 41.65 24.81 13.00
C GLU A 559 41.17 25.97 13.88
N ASN A 560 41.84 27.13 13.72
CA ASN A 560 41.43 28.39 14.35
C ASN A 560 41.32 28.27 15.88
N TRP A 561 42.40 27.85 16.53
CA TRP A 561 42.45 27.72 17.98
C TRP A 561 42.42 29.09 18.67
N ARG A 562 41.45 29.31 19.55
CA ARG A 562 41.27 30.55 20.31
C ARG A 562 41.19 30.26 21.80
N VAL A 563 41.59 31.22 22.62
CA VAL A 563 41.46 31.10 24.07
C VAL A 563 40.03 31.44 24.47
N VAL A 564 39.36 30.52 25.16
CA VAL A 564 38.04 30.70 25.76
C VAL A 564 38.15 30.30 27.23
N ASN A 565 37.90 31.24 28.14
CA ASN A 565 38.03 31.03 29.59
C ASN A 565 39.36 30.37 30.01
N GLY A 566 40.47 30.77 29.40
CA GLY A 566 41.81 30.26 29.70
C GLY A 566 42.19 28.93 29.04
N ILE A 567 41.28 28.29 28.29
CA ILE A 567 41.50 27.04 27.56
C ILE A 567 41.58 27.33 26.06
N LYS A 568 42.58 26.79 25.36
CA LYS A 568 42.61 26.84 23.88
C LYS A 568 41.56 25.88 23.32
N PHE A 569 40.62 26.40 22.53
CA PHE A 569 39.53 25.66 21.90
C PHE A 569 39.55 25.87 20.37
N PRO A 570 39.34 24.83 19.53
CA PRO A 570 39.31 24.98 18.09
C PRO A 570 37.97 25.56 17.62
N PHE A 571 37.98 26.70 16.93
CA PHE A 571 36.76 27.35 16.44
C PHE A 571 36.32 26.83 15.07
N LYS A 572 37.11 25.97 14.43
CA LYS A 572 36.72 25.35 13.16
C LYS A 572 37.02 23.86 13.19
N TRP A 573 35.98 23.05 13.00
CA TRP A 573 36.07 21.60 12.96
C TRP A 573 35.63 21.13 11.60
N THR A 574 36.47 20.38 10.89
CA THR A 574 36.09 19.73 9.64
C THR A 574 36.03 18.24 9.87
N PHE A 575 34.84 17.65 9.74
CA PHE A 575 34.65 16.21 9.69
C PHE A 575 34.68 15.77 8.24
N THR A 576 35.46 14.74 7.93
CA THR A 576 35.52 14.11 6.60
C THR A 576 35.43 12.61 6.78
N TRP A 577 34.51 11.96 6.09
CA TRP A 577 34.34 10.51 6.09
C TRP A 577 34.18 10.02 4.64
N LEU A 578 33.96 8.73 4.44
CA LEU A 578 34.03 8.12 3.09
C LEU A 578 33.11 8.78 2.06
N ASP A 579 31.97 9.29 2.50
CA ASP A 579 30.93 9.80 1.62
C ASP A 579 30.61 11.29 1.88
N GLY A 580 31.33 11.99 2.78
CA GLY A 580 30.96 13.37 3.05
C GLY A 580 31.99 14.18 3.81
N ARG A 581 31.73 15.49 3.86
CA ARG A 581 32.47 16.46 4.66
C ARG A 581 31.53 17.49 5.25
N ASP A 582 31.53 17.60 6.57
CA ASP A 582 30.89 18.70 7.28
C ASP A 582 31.95 19.63 7.87
N SER A 583 31.66 20.92 7.91
CA SER A 583 32.52 21.90 8.57
C SER A 583 31.70 22.77 9.50
N PHE A 584 32.14 22.84 10.76
CA PHE A 584 31.52 23.61 11.82
C PHE A 584 32.44 24.78 12.15
N ASP A 585 31.97 25.99 11.83
CA ASP A 585 32.61 27.24 12.23
C ASP A 585 31.87 27.80 13.45
N PHE A 586 32.50 27.67 14.61
CA PHE A 586 31.95 28.19 15.86
C PHE A 586 32.13 29.71 15.90
N THR A 587 31.05 30.42 16.19
CA THR A 587 31.07 31.88 16.34
C THR A 587 31.29 32.29 17.80
N ASP A 588 30.75 31.52 18.74
CA ASP A 588 30.82 31.74 20.18
C ASP A 588 30.85 30.40 20.93
N VAL A 589 31.61 30.34 22.02
CA VAL A 589 31.74 29.15 22.87
C VAL A 589 31.65 29.59 24.33
N LYS A 590 30.70 29.02 25.07
CA LYS A 590 30.42 29.36 26.46
C LYS A 590 30.41 28.10 27.32
N PHE A 591 31.08 28.17 28.47
CA PHE A 591 31.16 27.06 29.41
C PHE A 591 30.06 27.16 30.46
N ASN A 592 29.56 26.00 30.92
CA ASN A 592 28.62 25.87 32.04
C ASN A 592 27.34 26.72 31.93
N LEU A 593 26.85 26.96 30.71
CA LEU A 593 25.55 27.58 30.51
C LEU A 593 24.45 26.67 31.08
N PRO A 594 23.54 27.17 31.94
CA PRO A 594 22.39 26.40 32.37
C PRO A 594 21.48 26.15 31.15
N ILE A 595 21.31 24.88 30.79
CA ILE A 595 20.39 24.44 29.75
C ILE A 595 19.08 24.03 30.41
N ASP A 596 17.99 24.69 30.02
CA ASP A 596 16.65 24.38 30.50
C ASP A 596 16.27 22.93 30.18
N GLN A 597 15.77 22.20 31.19
CA GLN A 597 15.36 20.80 31.05
C GLN A 597 14.28 20.59 29.99
N SER A 598 13.41 21.59 29.77
CA SER A 598 12.37 21.55 28.74
C SER A 598 12.91 21.48 27.31
N LYS A 599 14.21 21.77 27.09
CA LYS A 599 14.86 21.64 25.79
C LYS A 599 15.30 20.21 25.45
N PHE A 600 15.29 19.30 26.42
CA PHE A 600 15.59 17.89 26.19
C PHE A 600 14.28 17.14 25.91
N GLY A 601 14.24 16.36 24.82
CA GLY A 601 13.14 15.42 24.60
C GLY A 601 13.26 14.22 25.54
N GLU A 602 12.13 13.68 26.00
CA GLU A 602 12.13 12.41 26.72
C GLU A 602 12.69 11.28 25.82
N PRO A 603 13.64 10.46 26.30
CA PRO A 603 14.13 9.33 25.52
C PRO A 603 12.99 8.36 25.25
N VAL A 604 12.76 8.00 23.99
CA VAL A 604 11.85 6.90 23.64
C VAL A 604 12.52 5.60 24.10
N LEU A 605 12.14 5.12 25.28
CA LEU A 605 12.56 3.82 25.79
C LEU A 605 11.83 2.73 24.98
N THR A 606 12.43 2.29 23.89
CA THR A 606 12.00 1.04 23.23
C THR A 606 12.27 -0.12 24.20
N PRO A 607 11.26 -0.92 24.57
CA PRO A 607 11.49 -2.12 25.37
C PRO A 607 12.50 -3.01 24.66
N ARG A 608 13.59 -3.38 25.35
CA ARG A 608 14.51 -4.40 24.86
C ARG A 608 13.70 -5.66 24.54
N PRO A 609 13.83 -6.26 23.34
CA PRO A 609 13.26 -7.58 23.08
C PRO A 609 13.80 -8.53 24.16
N ALA A 610 12.90 -9.25 24.84
CA ALA A 610 13.30 -10.28 25.79
C ALA A 610 14.20 -11.28 25.03
N LEU A 611 15.48 -11.32 25.39
CA LEU A 611 16.38 -12.38 24.94
C LEU A 611 15.74 -13.70 25.42
N ALA A 612 15.21 -14.47 24.48
CA ALA A 612 14.84 -15.85 24.74
C ALA A 612 16.10 -16.53 25.29
N GLN A 613 16.06 -16.92 26.57
CA GLN A 613 17.06 -17.80 27.13
C GLN A 613 16.98 -19.11 26.35
N ALA A 614 17.88 -19.28 25.38
CA ALA A 614 18.13 -20.56 24.76
C ALA A 614 18.71 -21.48 25.84
N GLY A 615 17.84 -22.31 26.42
CA GLY A 615 18.25 -23.42 27.25
C GLY A 615 18.76 -24.56 26.36
N ARG A 616 20.00 -24.96 26.64
CA ARG A 616 20.81 -26.09 26.13
C ARG A 616 21.65 -25.84 24.90
#